data_AF-A0A2G8CX83-F1
#
_entry.id   AF-A0A2G8CX83-F1
#
_cell.length_a   1.000
_cell.length_b   1.000
_cell.length_c   1.000
_cell.angle_alpha   90.00
_cell.angle_beta   90.00
_cell.angle_gamma   90.00
#
_symmetry.space_group_name_H-M   'P 1'
#
loop_
_entity.id
_entity.type
_entity.pdbx_description
1 polymer ?
#
loop_
_entity_poly.entity_id
_entity_poly.type
_entity_poly.pdbx_seq_one_letter_code
_entity_poly.pdbx_strand_id
1 'polypeptide(L)'
;MTRTFERAAPPVRVALGALALAAGVTLAFTDLDIFAFTRIAGIALVALGLGLIALEAGASASATPRERRGPWRWLAPVALILTGAVIAIRSDFGAPVLAALIGIGLMVYGVLSSMQSFRTHESRRLAGLLSAGASIIIGFVSLTWPVLTLDFIRIGTAVWLAFVGLRLLFESLIRRWARRAGITWSPKLRVRHTLAAGGALALAVLLAIGSGWLLRSDNRPAPGNFYASPANLPGEPGELLRSEPLTAGVPKGARAWRILYTSTSGDGSPTVSSGTVLAPLHPASGEAPLLSISHGTTGVSRPCAPSLSATPFADGAATSLTEMIVEHGWVGVTSDYTGLGTEGQEAYLIGEDEARNVLDASRAARQLSELHLSHRTVVWGHSQGGHGALWTAKIAAKYAPDLTVVGTAAMAPASDLYGLAEVDKSNAGGKVISAYIAASWDTHYPELNLRAHLTPGSAPGVDRISQLCFNDQDAIAAILRGTQIPNQVFPDKLLAGELGTLLRENSPKGPFDSPLLVAQGLADPLVLPQLQRSWVGDQCAAGVPLDFRTYPGLGHMELVGPKSPLTPQLVQWTLDRWNGKQAPNNCGSLPAG
;
A
#
# COMPACT_ATOMS: atom_id res chain seq x y z
N MET A 1 24.84 32.27 -10.57
CA MET A 1 25.28 31.26 -11.56
C MET A 1 26.62 31.55 -12.23
N THR A 2 26.67 32.65 -12.97
CA THR A 2 27.29 32.62 -14.31
C THR A 2 28.66 33.30 -14.45
N ARG A 3 29.08 34.20 -13.55
CA ARG A 3 30.33 34.98 -13.76
C ARG A 3 31.59 34.42 -13.07
N THR A 4 31.46 33.61 -12.02
CA THR A 4 32.62 33.05 -11.28
C THR A 4 33.17 31.77 -11.93
N PHE A 5 32.29 30.86 -12.41
CA PHE A 5 32.71 29.71 -13.22
C PHE A 5 33.28 30.13 -14.59
N GLU A 6 32.93 31.32 -15.07
CA GLU A 6 33.47 31.92 -16.29
C GLU A 6 34.93 32.36 -16.20
N ARG A 7 35.56 32.31 -15.03
CA ARG A 7 36.99 32.65 -14.83
C ARG A 7 37.92 31.46 -14.61
N ALA A 8 37.39 30.25 -14.40
CA ALA A 8 38.22 29.05 -14.21
C ALA A 8 38.95 28.66 -15.52
N ALA A 9 40.18 28.14 -15.43
CA ALA A 9 40.93 27.70 -16.60
C ALA A 9 40.18 26.57 -17.36
N PRO A 10 40.23 26.51 -18.70
CA PRO A 10 39.50 25.52 -19.50
C PRO A 10 39.65 24.05 -19.05
N PRO A 11 40.86 23.53 -18.71
CA PRO A 11 40.99 22.14 -18.26
C PRO A 11 40.28 21.88 -16.93
N VAL A 12 40.24 22.88 -16.04
CA VAL A 12 39.55 22.78 -14.74
C VAL A 12 38.03 22.69 -14.96
N ARG A 13 37.46 23.40 -15.94
CA ARG A 13 36.01 23.30 -16.25
C ARG A 13 35.62 21.96 -16.86
N VAL A 14 36.47 21.40 -17.71
CA VAL A 14 36.24 20.08 -18.30
C VAL A 14 36.31 19.00 -17.22
N ALA A 15 37.30 19.06 -16.34
CA ALA A 15 37.42 18.15 -15.21
C ALA A 15 36.22 18.25 -14.26
N LEU A 16 35.82 19.47 -13.86
CA LEU A 16 34.64 19.68 -13.01
C LEU A 16 33.34 19.25 -13.70
N GLY A 17 33.22 19.47 -15.01
CA GLY A 17 32.06 19.05 -15.79
C GLY A 17 31.95 17.52 -15.89
N ALA A 18 33.07 16.83 -16.13
CA ALA A 18 33.13 15.37 -16.17
C ALA A 18 32.85 14.75 -14.80
N LEU A 19 33.41 15.32 -13.72
CA LEU A 19 33.16 14.88 -12.34
C LEU A 19 31.70 15.07 -11.93
N ALA A 20 31.09 16.21 -12.26
CA ALA A 20 29.67 16.45 -11.97
C ALA A 20 28.75 15.52 -12.76
N LEU A 21 29.07 15.24 -14.03
CA LEU A 21 28.31 14.29 -14.84
C LEU A 21 28.43 12.86 -14.30
N ALA A 22 29.64 12.41 -13.98
CA ALA A 22 29.87 11.10 -13.40
C ALA A 22 29.13 10.95 -12.06
N ALA A 23 29.23 11.93 -11.16
CA ALA A 23 28.51 11.93 -9.89
C ALA A 23 26.98 11.87 -10.09
N GLY A 24 26.45 12.63 -11.06
CA GLY A 24 25.02 12.60 -11.40
C GLY A 24 24.56 11.24 -11.92
N VAL A 25 25.32 10.62 -12.83
CA VAL A 25 25.01 9.28 -13.36
C VAL A 25 25.11 8.23 -12.26
N THR A 26 26.16 8.25 -11.43
CA THR A 26 26.29 7.32 -10.30
C THR A 26 25.12 7.44 -9.35
N LEU A 27 24.74 8.66 -8.92
CA LEU A 27 23.58 8.88 -8.05
C LEU A 27 22.26 8.39 -8.66
N ALA A 28 22.09 8.49 -9.98
CA ALA A 28 20.88 8.02 -10.66
C ALA A 28 20.77 6.49 -10.72
N PHE A 29 21.89 5.78 -10.91
CA PHE A 29 21.88 4.36 -11.28
C PHE A 29 22.50 3.40 -10.25
N THR A 30 23.03 3.89 -9.12
CA THR A 30 23.55 3.01 -8.05
C THR A 30 22.55 2.84 -6.92
N ASP A 31 22.30 1.59 -6.50
CA ASP A 31 21.53 1.31 -5.28
C ASP A 31 22.34 1.68 -4.05
N LEU A 32 22.24 2.96 -3.67
CA LEU A 32 22.83 3.47 -2.44
C LEU A 32 21.89 3.16 -1.28
N ASP A 33 22.45 2.64 -0.19
CA ASP A 33 21.71 2.60 1.07
C ASP A 33 21.33 4.03 1.52
N ILE A 34 20.30 4.12 2.35
CA ILE A 34 19.74 5.41 2.77
C ILE A 34 20.79 6.31 3.44
N PHE A 35 21.77 5.73 4.13
CA PHE A 35 22.81 6.48 4.86
C PHE A 35 23.87 7.05 3.91
N ALA A 36 24.31 6.27 2.92
CA ALA A 36 25.23 6.68 1.87
C ALA A 36 24.60 7.81 1.03
N PHE A 37 23.33 7.65 0.66
CA PHE A 37 22.57 8.70 -0.02
C PHE A 37 22.52 9.99 0.83
N THR A 38 22.16 9.86 2.12
CA THR A 38 22.03 10.99 3.05
C THR A 38 23.31 11.81 3.13
N ARG A 39 24.47 11.15 3.26
CA ARG A 39 25.77 11.83 3.27
C ARG A 39 26.00 12.61 2.00
N ILE A 40 25.73 12.00 0.84
CA ILE A 40 25.94 12.65 -0.46
C ILE A 40 25.00 13.84 -0.63
N ALA A 41 23.73 13.73 -0.24
CA ALA A 41 22.77 14.81 -0.27
C ALA A 41 23.18 15.99 0.64
N GLY A 42 23.63 15.70 1.87
CA GLY A 42 24.15 16.72 2.78
C GLY A 42 25.36 17.47 2.21
N ILE A 43 26.33 16.73 1.63
CA ILE A 43 27.51 17.30 0.97
C ILE A 43 27.09 18.18 -0.22
N ALA A 44 26.10 17.75 -1.01
CA ALA A 44 25.59 18.52 -2.14
C ALA A 44 24.93 19.85 -1.70
N LEU A 45 24.16 19.86 -0.61
CA LEU A 45 23.57 21.07 -0.05
C LEU A 45 24.63 22.07 0.44
N VAL A 46 25.70 21.57 1.10
CA VAL A 46 26.85 22.39 1.49
C VAL A 46 27.52 23.00 0.26
N ALA A 47 27.79 22.19 -0.77
CA ALA A 47 28.41 22.66 -2.01
C ALA A 47 27.55 23.72 -2.73
N LEU A 48 26.22 23.53 -2.74
CA LEU A 48 25.27 24.49 -3.30
C LEU A 48 25.30 25.82 -2.54
N GLY A 49 25.24 25.78 -1.21
CA GLY A 49 25.31 26.98 -0.37
C GLY A 49 26.62 27.75 -0.54
N LEU A 50 27.76 27.05 -0.60
CA LEU A 50 29.07 27.65 -0.91
C LEU A 50 29.10 28.27 -2.31
N GLY A 51 28.49 27.60 -3.29
CA GLY A 51 28.30 28.13 -4.64
C GLY A 51 27.50 29.42 -4.65
N LEU A 52 26.40 29.49 -3.91
CA LEU A 52 25.58 30.70 -3.74
C LEU A 52 26.38 31.84 -3.11
N ILE A 53 27.17 31.57 -2.06
CA ILE A 53 28.06 32.56 -1.45
C ILE A 53 29.06 33.12 -2.46
N ALA A 54 29.72 32.24 -3.23
CA ALA A 54 30.71 32.63 -4.23
C ALA A 54 30.10 33.50 -5.35
N LEU A 55 28.86 33.23 -5.74
CA LEU A 55 28.13 34.05 -6.70
C LEU A 55 27.80 35.43 -6.18
N GLU A 56 27.39 35.53 -4.92
CA GLU A 56 26.96 36.77 -4.31
C GLU A 56 28.17 37.66 -4.00
N ALA A 57 29.30 37.06 -3.62
CA ALA A 57 30.60 37.70 -3.57
C ALA A 57 31.04 38.23 -4.95
N GLY A 58 30.84 37.44 -6.03
CA GLY A 58 31.15 37.86 -7.40
C GLY A 58 30.20 38.93 -7.98
N ALA A 59 28.92 38.92 -7.60
CA ALA A 59 27.92 39.89 -8.04
C ALA A 59 28.03 41.24 -7.31
N SER A 60 28.59 41.24 -6.09
CA SER A 60 28.85 42.43 -5.28
C SER A 60 29.77 43.44 -5.98
N ALA A 61 30.54 43.03 -6.99
CA ALA A 61 31.33 43.94 -7.82
C ALA A 61 30.49 44.90 -8.68
N SER A 62 29.20 44.62 -8.89
CA SER A 62 28.30 45.37 -9.79
C SER A 62 26.98 45.85 -9.15
N ALA A 63 26.83 45.72 -7.83
CA ALA A 63 25.58 46.01 -7.09
C ALA A 63 25.58 47.39 -6.40
N THR A 64 24.40 47.97 -6.19
CA THR A 64 24.22 49.30 -5.59
C THR A 64 24.60 49.33 -4.09
N PRO A 65 24.93 50.49 -3.49
CA PRO A 65 25.33 50.58 -2.07
C PRO A 65 24.30 50.05 -1.07
N ARG A 66 23.00 50.12 -1.43
CA ARG A 66 21.87 49.62 -0.63
C ARG A 66 21.75 48.10 -0.67
N GLU A 67 22.18 47.46 -1.75
CA GLU A 67 22.28 46.00 -1.91
C GLU A 67 23.54 45.41 -1.24
N ARG A 68 24.61 46.22 -1.08
CA ARG A 68 25.91 45.76 -0.57
C ARG A 68 26.01 45.57 0.95
N ARG A 69 25.12 46.15 1.77
CA ARG A 69 25.35 46.32 3.23
C ARG A 69 24.49 45.48 4.18
N GLY A 70 23.52 44.71 3.69
CA GLY A 70 22.67 43.91 4.58
C GLY A 70 23.26 42.53 4.92
N PRO A 71 23.40 42.13 6.20
CA PRO A 71 23.80 40.75 6.57
C PRO A 71 22.83 39.69 6.03
N TRP A 72 21.59 40.11 5.74
CA TRP A 72 20.48 39.31 5.25
C TRP A 72 20.77 38.50 3.97
N ARG A 73 21.67 38.98 3.11
CA ARG A 73 22.04 38.29 1.84
C ARG A 73 22.72 36.95 2.08
N TRP A 74 23.37 36.78 3.23
CA TRP A 74 24.09 35.56 3.58
C TRP A 74 23.23 34.55 4.31
N LEU A 75 22.04 34.95 4.81
CA LEU A 75 21.23 34.09 5.68
C LEU A 75 20.72 32.84 4.96
N ALA A 76 20.21 32.98 3.73
CA ALA A 76 19.68 31.85 2.97
C ALA A 76 20.79 30.83 2.54
N PRO A 77 21.94 31.27 1.99
CA PRO A 77 23.06 30.36 1.72
C PRO A 77 23.65 29.72 2.99
N VAL A 78 23.77 30.46 4.09
CA VAL A 78 24.30 29.93 5.36
C VAL A 78 23.33 28.91 5.95
N ALA A 79 22.02 29.15 5.91
CA ALA A 79 21.03 28.17 6.34
C ALA A 79 21.15 26.84 5.56
N LEU A 80 21.31 26.92 4.23
CA LEU A 80 21.55 25.75 3.36
C LEU A 80 22.82 24.98 3.74
N ILE A 81 23.93 25.68 4.03
CA ILE A 81 25.19 25.05 4.46
C ILE A 81 25.01 24.35 5.80
N LEU A 82 24.38 25.01 6.78
CA LEU A 82 24.16 24.44 8.10
C LEU A 82 23.27 23.20 8.02
N THR A 83 22.16 23.27 7.29
CA THR A 83 21.28 22.11 7.04
C THR A 83 22.05 20.97 6.37
N GLY A 84 22.81 21.25 5.30
CA GLY A 84 23.61 20.24 4.60
C GLY A 84 24.71 19.61 5.47
N ALA A 85 25.38 20.41 6.30
CA ALA A 85 26.45 19.94 7.19
C ALA A 85 25.90 19.03 8.30
N VAL A 86 24.78 19.41 8.91
CA VAL A 86 24.09 18.55 9.90
C VAL A 86 23.73 17.21 9.28
N ILE A 87 23.14 17.23 8.07
CA ILE A 87 22.76 16.03 7.33
C ILE A 87 23.97 15.14 7.00
N ALA A 88 25.08 15.74 6.55
CA ALA A 88 26.27 14.99 6.16
C ALA A 88 27.00 14.36 7.37
N ILE A 89 27.03 15.06 8.51
CA ILE A 89 27.70 14.59 9.74
C ILE A 89 26.85 13.56 10.47
N ARG A 90 25.53 13.77 10.54
CA ARG A 90 24.57 12.88 11.21
C ARG A 90 23.77 12.08 10.18
N SER A 91 24.47 11.25 9.42
CA SER A 91 23.82 10.35 8.47
C SER A 91 23.06 9.21 9.13
N ASP A 92 23.17 9.03 10.44
CA ASP A 92 22.47 8.01 11.24
C ASP A 92 20.99 8.34 11.49
N PHE A 93 20.53 9.53 11.10
CA PHE A 93 19.12 9.89 11.20
C PHE A 93 18.25 9.01 10.28
N GLY A 94 17.14 8.51 10.83
CA GLY A 94 16.13 7.80 10.04
C GLY A 94 15.48 8.72 9.00
N ALA A 95 14.90 8.12 7.96
CA ALA A 95 14.27 8.81 6.83
C ALA A 95 13.34 9.98 7.23
N PRO A 96 12.47 9.85 8.27
CA PRO A 96 11.56 10.92 8.66
C PRO A 96 12.28 12.16 9.21
N VAL A 97 13.33 11.98 10.02
CA VAL A 97 14.10 13.09 10.59
C VAL A 97 14.84 13.83 9.48
N LEU A 98 15.38 13.09 8.52
CA LEU A 98 16.09 13.68 7.40
C LEU A 98 15.16 14.47 6.46
N ALA A 99 14.02 13.89 6.11
CA ALA A 99 12.99 14.58 5.34
C ALA A 99 12.49 15.84 6.09
N ALA A 100 12.37 15.77 7.43
CA ALA A 100 12.05 16.91 8.26
C ALA A 100 13.08 18.04 8.16
N LEU A 101 14.37 17.71 8.31
CA LEU A 101 15.46 18.69 8.19
C LEU A 101 15.48 19.35 6.80
N ILE A 102 15.26 18.57 5.75
CA ILE A 102 15.23 19.10 4.38
C ILE A 102 13.98 19.94 4.14
N GLY A 103 12.79 19.45 4.53
CA GLY A 103 11.53 20.18 4.39
C GLY A 103 11.55 21.51 5.11
N ILE A 104 11.97 21.53 6.39
CA ILE A 104 12.13 22.74 7.19
C ILE A 104 13.18 23.66 6.56
N GLY A 105 14.32 23.11 6.12
CA GLY A 105 15.38 23.88 5.45
C GLY A 105 14.88 24.58 4.18
N LEU A 106 14.11 23.89 3.34
CA LEU A 106 13.52 24.45 2.13
C LEU A 106 12.47 25.53 2.43
N MET A 107 11.66 25.35 3.48
CA MET A 107 10.70 26.35 3.93
C MET A 107 11.40 27.61 4.44
N VAL A 108 12.42 27.46 5.31
CA VAL A 108 13.23 28.58 5.81
C VAL A 108 13.93 29.30 4.66
N TYR A 109 14.54 28.55 3.73
CA TYR A 109 15.14 29.11 2.52
C TYR A 109 14.14 29.90 1.69
N GLY A 110 12.93 29.37 1.47
CA GLY A 110 11.87 30.04 0.72
C GLY A 110 11.38 31.32 1.39
N VAL A 111 11.21 31.32 2.72
CA VAL A 111 10.83 32.53 3.48
C VAL A 111 11.91 33.61 3.37
N LEU A 112 13.17 33.26 3.61
CA LEU A 112 14.31 34.19 3.51
C LEU A 112 14.48 34.72 2.08
N SER A 113 14.32 33.85 1.07
CA SER A 113 14.39 34.22 -0.35
C SER A 113 13.23 35.12 -0.78
N SER A 114 12.04 34.95 -0.20
CA SER A 114 10.89 35.85 -0.41
C SER A 114 11.20 37.24 0.14
N MET A 115 11.69 37.32 1.39
CA MET A 115 12.09 38.59 2.02
C MET A 115 13.17 39.32 1.21
N GLN A 116 14.14 38.59 0.65
CA GLN A 116 15.17 39.15 -0.22
C GLN A 116 14.58 39.67 -1.54
N SER A 117 13.67 38.91 -2.15
CA SER A 117 13.07 39.24 -3.45
C SER A 117 12.27 40.54 -3.42
N PHE A 118 11.55 40.84 -2.33
CA PHE A 118 10.84 42.11 -2.14
C PHE A 118 11.78 43.34 -2.18
N ARG A 119 13.06 43.16 -1.84
CA ARG A 119 14.08 44.23 -1.81
C ARG A 119 14.85 44.39 -3.14
N THR A 120 14.56 43.57 -4.16
CA THR A 120 15.20 43.62 -5.48
C THR A 120 14.34 44.33 -6.55
N HIS A 121 14.97 44.78 -7.66
CA HIS A 121 14.30 45.43 -8.79
C HIS A 121 13.14 44.59 -9.39
N GLU A 122 12.11 45.28 -9.91
CA GLU A 122 10.84 44.69 -10.41
C GLU A 122 11.03 43.49 -11.35
N SER A 123 11.98 43.56 -12.28
CA SER A 123 12.22 42.51 -13.28
C SER A 123 12.73 41.18 -12.74
N ARG A 124 13.27 41.14 -11.50
CA ARG A 124 13.75 39.91 -10.85
C ARG A 124 12.87 39.48 -9.67
N ARG A 125 12.07 40.40 -9.14
CA ARG A 125 11.16 40.17 -8.01
C ARG A 125 10.20 39.02 -8.29
N LEU A 126 9.55 38.99 -9.45
CA LEU A 126 8.57 37.95 -9.79
C LEU A 126 9.20 36.55 -9.83
N ALA A 127 10.31 36.37 -10.55
CA ALA A 127 10.98 35.07 -10.63
C ALA A 127 11.50 34.59 -9.27
N GLY A 128 11.96 35.51 -8.42
CA GLY A 128 12.38 35.22 -7.05
C GLY A 128 11.22 34.76 -6.15
N LEU A 129 10.08 35.46 -6.21
CA LEU A 129 8.87 35.08 -5.46
C LEU A 129 8.28 33.75 -5.91
N LEU A 130 8.24 33.48 -7.23
CA LEU A 130 7.78 32.19 -7.77
C LEU A 130 8.67 31.03 -7.30
N SER A 131 9.99 31.21 -7.34
CA SER A 131 10.94 30.20 -6.88
C SER A 131 10.85 29.97 -5.37
N ALA A 132 10.68 31.04 -4.60
CA ALA A 132 10.52 30.98 -3.15
C ALA A 132 9.21 30.27 -2.75
N GLY A 133 8.10 30.55 -3.45
CA GLY A 133 6.84 29.82 -3.29
C GLY A 133 6.99 28.34 -3.61
N ALA A 134 7.68 28.00 -4.70
CA ALA A 134 7.97 26.60 -5.04
C ALA A 134 8.79 25.90 -3.94
N SER A 135 9.82 26.54 -3.38
CA SER A 135 10.60 25.97 -2.27
C SER A 135 9.78 25.73 -1.01
N ILE A 136 8.86 26.63 -0.65
CA ILE A 136 7.97 26.45 0.52
C ILE A 136 7.03 25.27 0.29
N ILE A 137 6.40 25.20 -0.89
CA ILE A 137 5.47 24.11 -1.24
C ILE A 137 6.18 22.76 -1.27
N ILE A 138 7.34 22.67 -1.93
CA ILE A 138 8.17 21.46 -1.96
C ILE A 138 8.59 21.09 -0.54
N GLY A 139 8.94 22.06 0.30
CA GLY A 139 9.26 21.82 1.71
C GLY A 139 8.09 21.18 2.48
N PHE A 140 6.87 21.64 2.27
CA PHE A 140 5.67 21.04 2.89
C PHE A 140 5.40 19.62 2.36
N VAL A 141 5.47 19.41 1.05
CA VAL A 141 5.34 18.07 0.44
C VAL A 141 6.41 17.11 0.99
N SER A 142 7.63 17.63 1.22
CA SER A 142 8.76 16.86 1.72
C SER A 142 8.54 16.29 3.12
N LEU A 143 7.82 17.03 3.97
CA LEU A 143 7.46 16.60 5.32
C LEU A 143 6.45 15.45 5.34
N THR A 144 5.71 15.28 4.24
CA THR A 144 4.58 14.35 4.20
C THR A 144 4.95 12.99 3.61
N TRP A 145 6.02 12.94 2.82
CA TRP A 145 6.45 11.77 2.07
C TRP A 145 7.94 11.49 2.31
N PRO A 146 8.35 11.03 3.50
CA PRO A 146 9.76 11.07 3.90
C PRO A 146 10.68 10.21 3.04
N VAL A 147 10.25 9.03 2.59
CA VAL A 147 11.09 8.16 1.73
C VAL A 147 11.10 8.67 0.29
N LEU A 148 9.93 8.97 -0.28
CA LEU A 148 9.83 9.55 -1.63
C LEU A 148 10.58 10.87 -1.73
N THR A 149 10.58 11.69 -0.69
CA THR A 149 11.36 12.94 -0.63
C THR A 149 12.83 12.67 -0.84
N LEU A 150 13.36 11.63 -0.21
CA LEU A 150 14.76 11.24 -0.36
C LEU A 150 15.03 10.73 -1.78
N ASP A 151 14.13 9.92 -2.36
CA ASP A 151 14.26 9.47 -3.75
C ASP A 151 14.13 10.63 -4.76
N PHE A 152 13.20 11.56 -4.56
CA PHE A 152 13.05 12.74 -5.39
C PHE A 152 14.24 13.68 -5.29
N ILE A 153 14.80 13.86 -4.09
CA ILE A 153 16.02 14.64 -3.91
C ILE A 153 17.21 13.93 -4.55
N ARG A 154 17.27 12.59 -4.46
CA ARG A 154 18.30 11.79 -5.12
C ARG A 154 18.26 11.98 -6.62
N ILE A 155 17.12 11.70 -7.24
CA ILE A 155 16.92 11.82 -8.68
C ILE A 155 17.07 13.28 -9.11
N GLY A 156 16.52 14.22 -8.36
CA GLY A 156 16.63 15.66 -8.64
C GLY A 156 18.07 16.15 -8.59
N THR A 157 18.84 15.74 -7.57
CA THR A 157 20.28 16.07 -7.44
C THR A 157 21.09 15.40 -8.54
N ALA A 158 20.78 14.14 -8.87
CA ALA A 158 21.42 13.40 -9.95
C ALA A 158 21.24 14.09 -11.31
N VAL A 159 19.99 14.43 -11.66
CA VAL A 159 19.62 15.15 -12.89
C VAL A 159 20.28 16.52 -12.92
N TRP A 160 20.28 17.24 -11.81
CA TRP A 160 20.91 18.56 -11.72
C TRP A 160 22.43 18.50 -11.94
N LEU A 161 23.11 17.55 -11.29
CA LEU A 161 24.55 17.33 -11.45
C LEU A 161 24.89 16.91 -12.89
N ALA A 162 24.11 16.02 -13.48
CA ALA A 162 24.26 15.62 -14.88
C ALA A 162 24.08 16.80 -15.84
N PHE A 163 23.06 17.64 -15.62
CA PHE A 163 22.82 18.84 -16.41
C PHE A 163 23.95 19.88 -16.27
N VAL A 164 24.41 20.15 -15.05
CA VAL A 164 25.54 21.05 -14.79
C VAL A 164 26.81 20.51 -15.46
N GLY A 165 27.08 19.21 -15.33
CA GLY A 165 28.20 18.54 -15.95
C GLY A 165 28.19 18.64 -17.48
N LEU A 166 27.07 18.23 -18.10
CA LEU A 166 26.86 18.35 -19.54
C LEU A 166 27.01 19.79 -20.01
N ARG A 167 26.41 20.75 -19.32
CA ARG A 167 26.51 22.17 -19.67
C ARG A 167 27.95 22.68 -19.62
N LEU A 168 28.74 22.32 -18.61
CA LEU A 168 30.15 22.72 -18.49
C LEU A 168 31.01 22.13 -19.62
N LEU A 169 30.74 20.87 -20.00
CA LEU A 169 31.38 20.21 -21.13
C LEU A 169 30.96 20.85 -22.47
N PHE A 170 29.67 21.13 -22.63
CA PHE A 170 29.13 21.77 -23.84
C PHE A 170 29.60 23.21 -24.00
N GLU A 171 29.62 24.02 -22.95
CA GLU A 171 30.13 25.39 -22.99
C GLU A 171 31.64 25.43 -23.25
N SER A 172 32.41 24.45 -22.77
CA SER A 172 33.86 24.38 -23.05
C SER A 172 34.16 23.93 -24.49
N LEU A 173 33.33 23.07 -25.07
CA LEU A 173 33.38 22.67 -26.49
C LEU A 173 32.90 23.80 -27.43
N ILE A 174 31.73 24.38 -27.16
CA ILE A 174 31.15 25.46 -27.97
C ILE A 174 31.99 26.73 -27.88
N ARG A 175 32.52 27.14 -26.72
CA ARG A 175 33.39 28.33 -26.65
C ARG A 175 34.75 28.10 -27.31
N ARG A 176 35.21 26.85 -27.48
CA ARG A 176 36.39 26.53 -28.32
C ARG A 176 36.05 26.69 -29.81
N TRP A 177 34.88 26.22 -30.23
CA TRP A 177 34.41 26.33 -31.61
C TRP A 177 34.01 27.77 -31.99
N ALA A 178 33.20 28.45 -31.18
CA ALA A 178 32.74 29.82 -31.40
C ALA A 178 33.88 30.86 -31.38
N ARG A 179 34.94 30.65 -30.59
CA ARG A 179 36.17 31.47 -30.66
C ARG A 179 36.97 31.25 -31.94
N ARG A 180 36.93 30.05 -32.52
CA ARG A 180 37.51 29.77 -33.85
C ARG A 180 36.65 30.32 -34.99
N ALA A 181 35.33 30.45 -34.78
CA ALA A 181 34.36 30.87 -35.80
C ALA A 181 33.94 32.35 -35.73
N GLY A 182 34.41 33.13 -34.74
CA GLY A 182 34.12 34.57 -34.63
C GLY A 182 32.67 34.95 -34.26
N ILE A 183 31.87 34.01 -33.71
CA ILE A 183 30.43 34.21 -33.48
C ILE A 183 30.18 34.84 -32.09
N THR A 184 29.60 36.04 -32.06
CA THR A 184 29.11 36.70 -30.83
C THR A 184 27.62 36.45 -30.61
N TRP A 185 27.26 35.86 -29.47
CA TRP A 185 25.87 35.57 -29.10
C TRP A 185 25.21 36.75 -28.36
N SER A 186 23.96 37.09 -28.69
CA SER A 186 23.17 38.09 -27.96
C SER A 186 22.35 37.47 -26.81
N PRO A 187 22.21 38.14 -25.64
CA PRO A 187 21.60 37.54 -24.45
C PRO A 187 20.10 37.84 -24.35
N LYS A 188 19.25 37.13 -25.12
CA LYS A 188 17.82 37.05 -24.77
C LYS A 188 17.59 35.94 -23.73
N LEU A 189 18.13 36.14 -22.51
CA LEU A 189 18.03 35.19 -21.39
C LEU A 189 16.86 35.47 -20.42
N ARG A 190 16.30 36.68 -20.41
CA ARG A 190 15.40 37.13 -19.31
C ARG A 190 14.04 36.41 -19.27
N VAL A 191 13.41 36.15 -20.42
CA VAL A 191 12.09 35.49 -20.49
C VAL A 191 12.17 34.01 -20.06
N ARG A 192 13.31 33.34 -20.30
CA ARG A 192 13.51 31.92 -19.97
C ARG A 192 13.53 31.65 -18.46
N HIS A 193 14.05 32.59 -17.66
CA HIS A 193 14.12 32.44 -16.20
C HIS A 193 12.75 32.56 -15.52
N THR A 194 11.91 33.51 -15.95
CA THR A 194 10.55 33.66 -15.42
C THR A 194 9.66 32.48 -15.82
N LEU A 195 9.79 31.99 -17.06
CA LEU A 195 9.07 30.79 -17.52
C LEU A 195 9.51 29.53 -16.76
N ALA A 196 10.81 29.36 -16.50
CA ALA A 196 11.32 28.23 -15.70
C ALA A 196 10.85 28.30 -14.24
N ALA A 197 10.86 29.48 -13.62
CA ALA A 197 10.36 29.67 -12.25
C ALA A 197 8.83 29.46 -12.17
N GLY A 198 8.08 29.91 -13.17
CA GLY A 198 6.65 29.64 -13.29
C GLY A 198 6.35 28.15 -13.47
N GLY A 199 7.12 27.44 -14.31
CA GLY A 199 7.01 25.99 -14.46
C GLY A 199 7.33 25.22 -13.17
N ALA A 200 8.35 25.64 -12.43
CA ALA A 200 8.69 25.03 -11.14
C ALA A 200 7.57 25.21 -10.10
N LEU A 201 6.97 26.41 -10.02
CA LEU A 201 5.82 26.64 -9.13
C LEU A 201 4.60 25.81 -9.56
N ALA A 202 4.29 25.75 -10.87
CA ALA A 202 3.18 24.95 -11.38
C ALA A 202 3.36 23.46 -11.03
N LEU A 203 4.57 22.92 -11.21
CA LEU A 203 4.87 21.54 -10.82
C LEU A 203 4.75 21.33 -9.30
N ALA A 204 5.24 22.27 -8.48
CA ALA A 204 5.12 22.20 -7.03
C ALA A 204 3.65 22.21 -6.58
N VAL A 205 2.83 23.07 -7.18
CA VAL A 205 1.38 23.12 -6.92
C VAL A 205 0.69 21.82 -7.33
N LEU A 206 1.01 21.26 -8.51
CA LEU A 206 0.47 19.97 -8.95
C LEU A 206 0.86 18.82 -8.00
N LEU A 207 2.11 18.78 -7.54
CA LEU A 207 2.58 17.79 -6.55
C LEU A 207 1.85 17.95 -5.21
N ALA A 208 1.61 19.18 -4.77
CA ALA A 208 0.86 19.45 -3.55
C ALA A 208 -0.62 19.06 -3.66
N ILE A 209 -1.26 19.34 -4.81
CA ILE A 209 -2.65 18.92 -5.08
C ILE A 209 -2.73 17.39 -5.15
N GLY A 210 -1.85 16.73 -5.90
CA GLY A 210 -1.79 15.27 -5.99
C GLY A 210 -1.52 14.61 -4.64
N SER A 211 -0.59 15.17 -3.85
CA SER A 211 -0.35 14.73 -2.47
C SER A 211 -1.59 14.92 -1.61
N GLY A 212 -2.24 16.09 -1.65
CA GLY A 212 -3.45 16.36 -0.89
C GLY A 212 -4.62 15.47 -1.27
N TRP A 213 -4.72 15.06 -2.54
CA TRP A 213 -5.70 14.09 -3.02
C TRP A 213 -5.40 12.67 -2.50
N LEU A 214 -4.15 12.21 -2.58
CA LEU A 214 -3.71 10.89 -2.06
C LEU A 214 -3.74 10.77 -0.53
N LEU A 215 -3.53 11.89 0.17
CA LEU A 215 -3.52 11.94 1.64
C LEU A 215 -4.89 12.20 2.23
N ARG A 216 -5.85 12.65 1.40
CA ARG A 216 -7.23 12.83 1.83
C ARG A 216 -7.71 11.47 2.31
N SER A 217 -8.09 11.41 3.58
CA SER A 217 -8.95 10.33 4.03
C SER A 217 -10.26 10.54 3.31
N ASP A 218 -10.73 9.54 2.56
CA ASP A 218 -12.11 9.59 2.09
C ASP A 218 -13.05 9.75 3.29
N ASN A 219 -14.17 10.44 3.08
CA ASN A 219 -15.27 10.49 4.04
C ASN A 219 -15.88 9.09 4.09
N ARG A 220 -15.22 8.17 4.80
CA ARG A 220 -15.68 6.80 4.94
C ARG A 220 -17.01 6.82 5.70
N PRO A 221 -18.01 6.05 5.24
CA PRO A 221 -19.25 5.94 5.99
C PRO A 221 -18.93 5.36 7.36
N ALA A 222 -19.16 6.15 8.41
CA ALA A 222 -19.09 5.63 9.76
C ALA A 222 -20.15 4.53 9.90
N PRO A 223 -19.85 3.41 10.59
CA PRO A 223 -20.87 2.41 10.87
C PRO A 223 -22.04 3.06 11.61
N GLY A 224 -23.23 3.00 10.99
CA GLY A 224 -24.45 3.55 11.58
C GLY A 224 -25.04 2.65 12.66
N ASN A 225 -26.23 3.02 13.16
CA ASN A 225 -26.94 2.28 14.21
C ASN A 225 -27.20 0.80 13.88
N PHE A 226 -27.28 0.43 12.60
CA PHE A 226 -27.41 -0.96 12.18
C PHE A 226 -26.32 -1.86 12.78
N TYR A 227 -25.07 -1.37 12.86
CA TYR A 227 -23.89 -2.12 13.30
C TYR A 227 -23.66 -2.09 14.82
N ALA A 228 -24.49 -1.35 15.57
CA ALA A 228 -24.36 -1.26 17.01
C ALA A 228 -24.78 -2.58 17.67
N SER A 229 -23.93 -3.11 18.54
CA SER A 229 -24.24 -4.30 19.34
C SER A 229 -25.50 -4.07 20.18
N PRO A 230 -26.43 -5.03 20.27
CA PRO A 230 -27.51 -4.95 21.24
C PRO A 230 -26.96 -4.98 22.67
N ALA A 231 -27.69 -4.39 23.62
CA ALA A 231 -27.29 -4.36 25.03
C ALA A 231 -27.25 -5.76 25.66
N ASN A 232 -28.17 -6.64 25.25
CA ASN A 232 -28.19 -8.05 25.62
C ASN A 232 -27.86 -8.87 24.38
N LEU A 233 -26.63 -9.38 24.31
CA LEU A 233 -26.16 -10.19 23.20
C LEU A 233 -26.47 -11.66 23.48
N PRO A 234 -27.17 -12.38 22.58
CA PRO A 234 -27.33 -13.82 22.71
C PRO A 234 -25.98 -14.55 22.68
N GLY A 235 -25.87 -15.64 23.44
CA GLY A 235 -24.65 -16.45 23.49
C GLY A 235 -24.49 -17.45 22.36
N GLU A 236 -25.59 -17.75 21.64
CA GLU A 236 -25.59 -18.72 20.54
C GLU A 236 -24.87 -18.12 19.32
N PRO A 237 -23.87 -18.81 18.73
CA PRO A 237 -23.21 -18.33 17.53
C PRO A 237 -24.11 -18.44 16.29
N GLY A 238 -24.05 -17.42 15.42
CA GLY A 238 -24.78 -17.39 14.15
C GLY A 238 -26.26 -17.02 14.28
N GLU A 239 -26.70 -16.41 15.37
CA GLU A 239 -28.06 -15.87 15.54
C GLU A 239 -28.23 -14.57 14.74
N LEU A 240 -29.27 -14.49 13.92
CA LEU A 240 -29.57 -13.29 13.14
C LEU A 240 -30.21 -12.22 14.05
N LEU A 241 -29.48 -11.12 14.26
CA LEU A 241 -29.93 -10.02 15.12
C LEU A 241 -30.73 -8.99 14.34
N ARG A 242 -30.28 -8.65 13.13
CA ARG A 242 -30.92 -7.66 12.25
C ARG A 242 -30.68 -8.01 10.79
N SER A 243 -31.63 -7.63 9.95
CA SER A 243 -31.46 -7.61 8.50
C SER A 243 -32.13 -6.37 7.90
N GLU A 244 -31.56 -5.85 6.83
CA GLU A 244 -32.18 -4.78 6.03
C GLU A 244 -31.83 -4.96 4.54
N PRO A 245 -32.70 -4.54 3.61
CA PRO A 245 -32.38 -4.57 2.18
C PRO A 245 -31.13 -3.74 1.85
N LEU A 246 -30.24 -4.32 1.05
CA LEU A 246 -29.06 -3.65 0.51
C LEU A 246 -29.27 -3.43 -0.99
N THR A 247 -29.11 -2.20 -1.47
CA THR A 247 -29.33 -1.82 -2.88
C THR A 247 -28.06 -1.39 -3.59
N ALA A 248 -27.03 -0.94 -2.85
CA ALA A 248 -25.77 -0.50 -3.41
C ALA A 248 -24.98 -1.69 -3.99
N GLY A 249 -24.47 -1.52 -5.22
CA GLY A 249 -23.61 -2.51 -5.88
C GLY A 249 -24.26 -3.87 -6.17
N VAL A 250 -25.58 -4.01 -6.04
CA VAL A 250 -26.30 -5.27 -6.32
C VAL A 250 -26.36 -5.52 -7.83
N PRO A 251 -25.91 -6.70 -8.31
CA PRO A 251 -26.01 -7.06 -9.72
C PRO A 251 -27.46 -7.14 -10.22
N LYS A 252 -27.66 -6.90 -11.53
CA LYS A 252 -28.96 -7.07 -12.17
C LYS A 252 -29.43 -8.52 -12.06
N GLY A 253 -30.69 -8.72 -11.69
CA GLY A 253 -31.27 -10.06 -11.51
C GLY A 253 -31.05 -10.64 -10.11
N ALA A 254 -30.41 -9.90 -9.21
CA ALA A 254 -30.23 -10.26 -7.81
C ALA A 254 -30.93 -9.26 -6.87
N ARG A 255 -31.08 -9.67 -5.61
CA ARG A 255 -31.47 -8.84 -4.47
C ARG A 255 -30.52 -9.14 -3.31
N ALA A 256 -30.31 -8.18 -2.43
CA ALA A 256 -29.38 -8.34 -1.33
C ALA A 256 -29.92 -7.80 0.00
N TRP A 257 -29.29 -8.27 1.07
CA TRP A 257 -29.49 -7.81 2.42
C TRP A 257 -28.16 -7.55 3.07
N ARG A 258 -28.15 -6.59 3.99
CA ARG A 258 -27.15 -6.49 5.04
C ARG A 258 -27.68 -7.24 6.26
N ILE A 259 -26.83 -8.01 6.91
CA ILE A 259 -27.15 -8.76 8.13
C ILE A 259 -26.24 -8.36 9.29
N LEU A 260 -26.76 -8.46 10.50
CA LEU A 260 -26.01 -8.37 11.76
C LEU A 260 -26.29 -9.67 12.52
N TYR A 261 -25.25 -10.32 13.02
CA TYR A 261 -25.39 -11.63 13.65
C TYR A 261 -24.35 -11.84 14.76
N THR A 262 -24.64 -12.78 15.66
CA THR A 262 -23.71 -13.19 16.73
C THR A 262 -22.59 -14.07 16.17
N SER A 263 -21.39 -13.97 16.72
CA SER A 263 -20.32 -14.92 16.48
C SER A 263 -19.53 -15.17 17.77
N THR A 264 -18.39 -15.83 17.68
CA THR A 264 -17.53 -16.18 18.83
C THR A 264 -16.11 -15.71 18.61
N SER A 265 -15.61 -14.84 19.50
CA SER A 265 -14.22 -14.39 19.52
C SER A 265 -13.26 -15.53 19.86
N GLY A 266 -11.96 -15.37 19.58
CA GLY A 266 -10.92 -16.35 19.88
C GLY A 266 -10.92 -16.89 21.32
N ASP A 267 -11.25 -16.06 22.31
CA ASP A 267 -11.36 -16.42 23.74
C ASP A 267 -12.65 -17.17 24.12
N GLY A 268 -13.55 -17.40 23.17
CA GLY A 268 -14.84 -18.07 23.37
C GLY A 268 -15.99 -17.13 23.75
N SER A 269 -15.74 -15.82 23.90
CA SER A 269 -16.80 -14.86 24.23
C SER A 269 -17.73 -14.58 23.04
N PRO A 270 -19.04 -14.34 23.28
CA PRO A 270 -19.96 -13.89 22.24
C PRO A 270 -19.55 -12.51 21.71
N THR A 271 -19.60 -12.36 20.38
CA THR A 271 -19.33 -11.10 19.68
C THR A 271 -20.36 -10.84 18.58
N VAL A 272 -20.27 -9.69 17.92
CA VAL A 272 -21.17 -9.31 16.81
C VAL A 272 -20.34 -9.10 15.56
N SER A 273 -20.80 -9.69 14.46
CA SER A 273 -20.31 -9.39 13.11
C SER A 273 -21.47 -8.97 12.21
N SER A 274 -21.14 -8.29 11.12
CA SER A 274 -22.07 -7.97 10.05
C SER A 274 -21.68 -8.69 8.78
N GLY A 275 -22.53 -8.62 7.77
CA GLY A 275 -22.23 -9.22 6.47
C GLY A 275 -23.27 -8.87 5.44
N THR A 276 -23.15 -9.50 4.27
CA THR A 276 -24.08 -9.37 3.16
C THR A 276 -24.60 -10.72 2.71
N VAL A 277 -25.85 -10.74 2.26
CA VAL A 277 -26.48 -11.89 1.60
C VAL A 277 -26.92 -11.44 0.22
N LEU A 278 -26.50 -12.17 -0.83
CA LEU A 278 -26.88 -11.94 -2.22
C LEU A 278 -27.67 -13.14 -2.72
N ALA A 279 -28.89 -12.91 -3.19
CA ALA A 279 -29.78 -13.95 -3.68
C ALA A 279 -30.36 -13.60 -5.06
N PRO A 280 -30.88 -14.59 -5.79
CA PRO A 280 -31.60 -14.33 -7.04
C PRO A 280 -32.82 -13.45 -6.75
N LEU A 281 -33.21 -12.60 -7.68
CA LEU A 281 -34.41 -11.75 -7.53
C LEU A 281 -35.67 -12.60 -7.28
N HIS A 282 -35.73 -13.78 -7.90
CA HIS A 282 -36.79 -14.77 -7.77
C HIS A 282 -36.17 -16.13 -7.41
N PRO A 283 -35.93 -16.40 -6.11
CA PRO A 283 -35.38 -17.68 -5.68
C PRO A 283 -36.36 -18.82 -6.00
N ALA A 284 -35.83 -20.01 -6.26
CA ALA A 284 -36.65 -21.20 -6.46
C ALA A 284 -37.44 -21.56 -5.19
N SER A 285 -38.53 -22.31 -5.32
CA SER A 285 -39.43 -22.65 -4.20
C SER A 285 -38.87 -23.69 -3.21
N GLY A 286 -37.71 -24.28 -3.49
CA GLY A 286 -37.06 -25.28 -2.64
C GLY A 286 -35.89 -24.71 -1.84
N GLU A 287 -35.15 -25.57 -1.15
CA GLU A 287 -33.89 -25.18 -0.50
C GLU A 287 -32.89 -24.67 -1.55
N ALA A 288 -32.51 -23.40 -1.44
CA ALA A 288 -31.50 -22.81 -2.29
C ALA A 288 -30.09 -23.27 -1.84
N PRO A 289 -29.20 -23.57 -2.79
CA PRO A 289 -27.82 -23.90 -2.49
C PRO A 289 -27.07 -22.68 -1.96
N LEU A 290 -26.22 -22.89 -0.96
CA LEU A 290 -25.50 -21.85 -0.23
C LEU A 290 -24.02 -21.79 -0.66
N LEU A 291 -23.54 -20.58 -0.87
CA LEU A 291 -22.14 -20.26 -1.08
C LEU A 291 -21.65 -19.34 0.05
N SER A 292 -20.79 -19.87 0.92
CA SER A 292 -20.16 -19.11 2.00
C SER A 292 -18.89 -18.43 1.49
N ILE A 293 -18.78 -17.12 1.66
CA ILE A 293 -17.72 -16.30 1.08
C ILE A 293 -16.88 -15.70 2.21
N SER A 294 -15.60 -15.98 2.14
CA SER A 294 -14.55 -15.40 2.97
C SER A 294 -13.84 -14.37 2.10
N HIS A 295 -13.99 -13.07 2.40
CA HIS A 295 -13.49 -12.01 1.52
C HIS A 295 -11.98 -11.78 1.65
N GLY A 296 -11.37 -11.25 0.60
CA GLY A 296 -9.98 -10.78 0.62
C GLY A 296 -9.77 -9.59 1.56
N THR A 297 -8.53 -9.12 1.68
CA THR A 297 -8.23 -7.99 2.57
C THR A 297 -8.95 -6.72 2.14
N THR A 298 -9.81 -6.22 3.02
CA THR A 298 -10.47 -4.91 2.89
C THR A 298 -9.89 -3.89 3.88
N GLY A 299 -9.03 -4.30 4.80
CA GLY A 299 -8.38 -3.47 5.83
C GLY A 299 -8.98 -3.69 7.22
N VAL A 300 -8.27 -3.30 8.27
CA VAL A 300 -8.55 -3.73 9.66
C VAL A 300 -9.35 -2.76 10.52
N SER A 301 -9.98 -1.76 9.90
CA SER A 301 -10.74 -0.74 10.63
C SER A 301 -12.23 -0.84 10.33
N ARG A 302 -13.07 -0.46 11.30
CA ARG A 302 -14.53 -0.60 11.20
C ARG A 302 -15.15 -0.13 9.86
N PRO A 303 -14.74 1.02 9.27
CA PRO A 303 -15.32 1.47 7.99
C PRO A 303 -14.99 0.60 6.78
N CYS A 304 -14.10 -0.40 6.92
CA CYS A 304 -13.64 -1.27 5.84
C CYS A 304 -14.50 -2.51 5.63
N ALA A 305 -15.61 -2.63 6.35
CA ALA A 305 -16.57 -3.72 6.17
C ALA A 305 -17.09 -3.75 4.73
N PRO A 306 -17.04 -4.90 4.02
CA PRO A 306 -17.66 -5.05 2.71
C PRO A 306 -19.12 -4.57 2.68
N SER A 307 -19.90 -4.85 3.72
CA SER A 307 -21.31 -4.45 3.81
C SER A 307 -21.56 -2.95 3.90
N LEU A 308 -20.53 -2.15 4.22
CA LEU A 308 -20.54 -0.68 4.17
C LEU A 308 -20.12 -0.11 2.81
N SER A 309 -19.50 -0.94 1.96
CA SER A 309 -18.97 -0.52 0.66
C SER A 309 -20.09 -0.14 -0.32
N ALA A 310 -19.76 0.73 -1.28
CA ALA A 310 -20.61 0.98 -2.45
C ALA A 310 -20.61 -0.21 -3.42
N THR A 311 -19.61 -1.09 -3.33
CA THR A 311 -19.37 -2.27 -4.17
C THR A 311 -19.20 -3.55 -3.33
N PRO A 312 -20.18 -3.91 -2.48
CA PRO A 312 -20.07 -4.99 -1.49
C PRO A 312 -19.79 -6.38 -2.08
N PHE A 313 -20.07 -6.59 -3.38
CA PHE A 313 -19.92 -7.86 -4.07
C PHE A 313 -18.79 -7.86 -5.10
N ALA A 314 -17.89 -6.86 -5.06
CA ALA A 314 -16.80 -6.72 -6.03
C ALA A 314 -15.51 -7.47 -5.61
N ASP A 315 -15.50 -8.12 -4.45
CA ASP A 315 -14.34 -8.87 -3.97
C ASP A 315 -14.06 -10.13 -4.79
N GLY A 316 -12.77 -10.46 -4.93
CA GLY A 316 -12.29 -11.71 -5.49
C GLY A 316 -12.98 -12.12 -6.79
N ALA A 317 -13.70 -13.25 -6.75
CA ALA A 317 -14.35 -13.91 -7.88
C ALA A 317 -15.77 -13.37 -8.19
N ALA A 318 -15.94 -12.04 -8.15
CA ALA A 318 -17.23 -11.35 -8.31
C ALA A 318 -18.05 -11.76 -9.55
N THR A 319 -17.37 -12.04 -10.67
CA THR A 319 -18.02 -12.51 -11.91
C THR A 319 -18.62 -13.91 -11.71
N SER A 320 -17.83 -14.86 -11.19
CA SER A 320 -18.32 -16.20 -10.86
C SER A 320 -19.41 -16.16 -9.81
N LEU A 321 -19.30 -15.27 -8.80
CA LEU A 321 -20.34 -15.08 -7.80
C LEU A 321 -21.66 -14.65 -8.48
N THR A 322 -21.62 -13.61 -9.29
CA THR A 322 -22.80 -13.12 -10.00
C THR A 322 -23.44 -14.20 -10.86
N GLU A 323 -22.65 -15.01 -11.57
CA GLU A 323 -23.11 -16.16 -12.36
C GLU A 323 -23.79 -17.22 -11.49
N MET A 324 -23.17 -17.62 -10.36
CA MET A 324 -23.77 -18.56 -9.42
C MET A 324 -25.15 -18.10 -8.91
N ILE A 325 -25.28 -16.81 -8.59
CA ILE A 325 -26.54 -16.26 -8.08
C ILE A 325 -27.57 -16.16 -9.21
N VAL A 326 -27.23 -15.48 -10.31
CA VAL A 326 -28.22 -15.09 -11.32
C VAL A 326 -28.58 -16.25 -12.25
N GLU A 327 -27.61 -17.11 -12.59
CA GLU A 327 -27.80 -18.17 -13.58
C GLU A 327 -28.03 -19.55 -12.96
N HIS A 328 -27.45 -19.79 -11.77
CA HIS A 328 -27.58 -21.08 -11.08
C HIS A 328 -28.50 -21.06 -9.85
N GLY A 329 -29.04 -19.91 -9.46
CA GLY A 329 -30.01 -19.81 -8.37
C GLY A 329 -29.43 -20.01 -6.97
N TRP A 330 -28.13 -19.80 -6.80
CA TRP A 330 -27.46 -19.90 -5.50
C TRP A 330 -27.68 -18.65 -4.66
N VAL A 331 -27.45 -18.78 -3.36
CA VAL A 331 -27.38 -17.65 -2.42
C VAL A 331 -25.95 -17.54 -1.90
N GLY A 332 -25.35 -16.36 -2.06
CA GLY A 332 -24.04 -16.04 -1.52
C GLY A 332 -24.17 -15.32 -0.18
N VAL A 333 -23.38 -15.72 0.82
CA VAL A 333 -23.26 -15.00 2.10
C VAL A 333 -21.80 -14.63 2.33
N THR A 334 -21.55 -13.36 2.59
CA THR A 334 -20.20 -12.83 2.92
C THR A 334 -20.24 -12.28 4.33
N SER A 335 -19.41 -12.82 5.22
CA SER A 335 -19.15 -12.21 6.53
C SER A 335 -18.25 -11.00 6.33
N ASP A 336 -18.47 -9.90 7.05
CA ASP A 336 -17.51 -8.80 7.10
C ASP A 336 -16.31 -9.10 8.02
N TYR A 337 -16.37 -10.17 8.83
CA TYR A 337 -15.53 -10.42 10.01
C TYR A 337 -15.81 -9.46 11.19
N THR A 338 -15.70 -10.00 12.41
CA THR A 338 -15.84 -9.19 13.64
C THR A 338 -14.84 -8.03 13.64
N GLY A 339 -15.24 -6.84 14.10
CA GLY A 339 -14.41 -5.64 14.13
C GLY A 339 -14.40 -4.84 12.81
N LEU A 340 -14.91 -5.42 11.72
CA LEU A 340 -15.31 -4.67 10.53
C LEU A 340 -16.80 -4.35 10.62
N GLY A 341 -17.13 -3.06 10.58
CA GLY A 341 -18.47 -2.51 10.80
C GLY A 341 -18.84 -2.46 12.29
N THR A 342 -18.73 -3.60 12.97
CA THR A 342 -19.05 -3.76 14.39
C THR A 342 -17.93 -3.23 15.30
N GLU A 343 -18.15 -3.24 16.61
CA GLU A 343 -17.15 -2.78 17.59
C GLU A 343 -16.01 -3.80 17.73
N GLY A 344 -14.85 -3.34 18.19
CA GLY A 344 -13.64 -4.16 18.34
C GLY A 344 -12.64 -3.97 17.21
N GLN A 345 -11.62 -4.83 17.20
CA GLN A 345 -10.53 -4.86 16.23
C GLN A 345 -10.64 -6.15 15.42
N GLU A 346 -10.57 -6.05 14.09
CA GLU A 346 -10.56 -7.24 13.22
C GLU A 346 -9.46 -8.21 13.63
N ALA A 347 -9.78 -9.49 13.71
CA ALA A 347 -8.88 -10.61 13.93
C ALA A 347 -8.20 -11.04 12.61
N TYR A 348 -7.50 -10.09 11.98
CA TYR A 348 -6.91 -10.22 10.66
C TYR A 348 -5.91 -11.38 10.57
N LEU A 349 -6.17 -12.35 9.69
CA LEU A 349 -5.38 -13.58 9.54
C LEU A 349 -5.26 -14.40 10.84
N ILE A 350 -6.24 -14.28 11.74
CA ILE A 350 -6.43 -15.19 12.87
C ILE A 350 -7.46 -16.22 12.42
N GLY A 351 -6.97 -17.43 12.11
CA GLY A 351 -7.70 -18.39 11.29
C GLY A 351 -9.00 -18.90 11.92
N GLU A 352 -8.97 -19.18 13.23
CA GLU A 352 -10.18 -19.63 13.92
C GLU A 352 -11.27 -18.55 13.93
N ASP A 353 -10.93 -17.30 14.22
CA ASP A 353 -11.87 -16.19 14.24
C ASP A 353 -12.49 -15.95 12.85
N GLU A 354 -11.69 -15.89 11.79
CA GLU A 354 -12.21 -15.74 10.41
C GLU A 354 -13.19 -16.87 10.06
N ALA A 355 -12.83 -18.11 10.38
CA ALA A 355 -13.65 -19.27 10.08
C ALA A 355 -14.98 -19.31 10.87
N ARG A 356 -14.95 -18.96 12.16
CA ARG A 356 -16.16 -18.86 12.99
C ARG A 356 -17.11 -17.82 12.42
N ASN A 357 -16.59 -16.64 12.06
CA ASN A 357 -17.37 -15.56 11.45
C ASN A 357 -18.04 -16.00 10.12
N VAL A 358 -17.34 -16.76 9.26
CA VAL A 358 -17.90 -17.28 7.98
C VAL A 358 -19.01 -18.32 8.21
N LEU A 359 -18.81 -19.25 9.16
CA LEU A 359 -19.78 -20.28 9.50
C LEU A 359 -21.04 -19.67 10.15
N ASP A 360 -20.85 -18.70 11.04
CA ASP A 360 -21.94 -18.03 11.72
C ASP A 360 -22.73 -17.10 10.80
N ALA A 361 -22.07 -16.44 9.83
CA ALA A 361 -22.78 -15.72 8.77
C ALA A 361 -23.70 -16.67 7.99
N SER A 362 -23.20 -17.88 7.72
CA SER A 362 -23.96 -18.92 7.02
C SER A 362 -25.18 -19.35 7.85
N ARG A 363 -25.03 -19.58 9.15
CA ARG A 363 -26.16 -19.85 10.07
C ARG A 363 -27.17 -18.71 10.12
N ALA A 364 -26.70 -17.47 10.17
CA ALA A 364 -27.56 -16.28 10.24
C ALA A 364 -28.33 -16.06 8.93
N ALA A 365 -27.70 -16.26 7.78
CA ALA A 365 -28.36 -16.17 6.48
C ALA A 365 -29.52 -17.16 6.35
N ARG A 366 -29.39 -18.36 6.93
CA ARG A 366 -30.47 -19.37 6.95
C ARG A 366 -31.70 -18.96 7.78
N GLN A 367 -31.58 -17.94 8.62
CA GLN A 367 -32.69 -17.41 9.44
C GLN A 367 -33.44 -16.26 8.75
N LEU A 368 -33.02 -15.83 7.56
CA LEU A 368 -33.75 -14.82 6.79
C LEU A 368 -35.11 -15.36 6.33
N SER A 369 -36.19 -14.66 6.68
CA SER A 369 -37.56 -15.06 6.38
C SER A 369 -37.88 -15.17 4.88
N GLU A 370 -37.13 -14.44 4.06
CA GLU A 370 -37.31 -14.36 2.61
C GLU A 370 -36.61 -15.50 1.84
N LEU A 371 -35.82 -16.32 2.54
CA LEU A 371 -34.99 -17.36 1.94
C LEU A 371 -35.21 -18.70 2.65
N HIS A 372 -35.08 -19.78 1.90
CA HIS A 372 -35.03 -21.13 2.44
C HIS A 372 -33.72 -21.76 1.98
N LEU A 373 -32.74 -21.90 2.88
CA LEU A 373 -31.35 -22.22 2.54
C LEU A 373 -30.95 -23.59 3.07
N SER A 374 -30.21 -24.34 2.24
CA SER A 374 -29.68 -25.64 2.62
C SER A 374 -28.69 -25.56 3.79
N HIS A 375 -28.54 -26.66 4.52
CA HIS A 375 -27.46 -26.85 5.50
C HIS A 375 -26.11 -27.17 4.85
N ARG A 376 -26.10 -27.49 3.55
CA ARG A 376 -24.88 -27.73 2.78
C ARG A 376 -24.35 -26.41 2.23
N THR A 377 -23.04 -26.23 2.21
CA THR A 377 -22.41 -25.04 1.63
C THR A 377 -21.12 -25.39 0.89
N VAL A 378 -20.77 -24.57 -0.11
CA VAL A 378 -19.41 -24.50 -0.67
C VAL A 378 -18.76 -23.21 -0.15
N VAL A 379 -17.48 -23.28 0.21
CA VAL A 379 -16.75 -22.11 0.73
C VAL A 379 -15.81 -21.58 -0.34
N TRP A 380 -15.87 -20.29 -0.64
CA TRP A 380 -14.92 -19.60 -1.51
C TRP A 380 -14.14 -18.56 -0.73
N GLY A 381 -12.89 -18.33 -1.14
CA GLY A 381 -12.16 -17.16 -0.71
C GLY A 381 -10.89 -16.90 -1.50
N HIS A 382 -10.51 -15.63 -1.59
CA HIS A 382 -9.33 -15.14 -2.30
C HIS A 382 -8.38 -14.39 -1.35
N SER A 383 -7.05 -14.58 -1.48
CA SER A 383 -6.06 -13.88 -0.64
C SER A 383 -6.23 -14.21 0.87
N GLN A 384 -6.44 -13.22 1.75
CA GLN A 384 -6.91 -13.43 3.13
C GLN A 384 -8.18 -14.30 3.17
N GLY A 385 -9.12 -14.05 2.28
CA GLY A 385 -10.33 -14.85 2.14
C GLY A 385 -10.00 -16.31 1.85
N GLY A 386 -8.95 -16.58 1.08
CA GLY A 386 -8.47 -17.93 0.82
C GLY A 386 -7.90 -18.60 2.08
N HIS A 387 -7.22 -17.84 2.94
CA HIS A 387 -6.82 -18.28 4.28
C HIS A 387 -8.05 -18.63 5.14
N GLY A 388 -9.03 -17.71 5.25
CA GLY A 388 -10.27 -17.94 5.99
C GLY A 388 -11.10 -19.10 5.43
N ALA A 389 -11.10 -19.34 4.12
CA ALA A 389 -11.77 -20.47 3.48
C ALA A 389 -11.14 -21.81 3.88
N LEU A 390 -9.81 -21.88 3.92
CA LEU A 390 -9.08 -23.08 4.38
C LEU A 390 -9.34 -23.34 5.87
N TRP A 391 -9.33 -22.31 6.73
CA TRP A 391 -9.68 -22.46 8.14
C TRP A 391 -11.14 -22.85 8.36
N THR A 392 -12.06 -22.30 7.56
CA THR A 392 -13.47 -22.70 7.56
C THR A 392 -13.61 -24.20 7.29
N ALA A 393 -12.91 -24.70 6.26
CA ALA A 393 -12.89 -26.13 5.93
C ALA A 393 -12.32 -27.00 7.06
N LYS A 394 -11.38 -26.46 7.84
CA LYS A 394 -10.70 -27.16 8.94
C LYS A 394 -11.56 -27.29 10.19
N ILE A 395 -12.34 -26.26 10.55
CA ILE A 395 -13.07 -26.23 11.82
C ILE A 395 -14.56 -26.55 11.69
N ALA A 396 -15.12 -26.53 10.47
CA ALA A 396 -16.56 -26.63 10.22
C ALA A 396 -17.22 -27.80 10.96
N ALA A 397 -16.70 -29.02 10.84
CA ALA A 397 -17.32 -30.20 11.45
C ALA A 397 -17.40 -30.14 12.98
N LYS A 398 -16.45 -29.44 13.63
CA LYS A 398 -16.40 -29.30 15.09
C LYS A 398 -17.20 -28.09 15.58
N TYR A 399 -17.05 -26.95 14.93
CA TYR A 399 -17.64 -25.68 15.37
C TYR A 399 -19.08 -25.50 14.90
N ALA A 400 -19.37 -25.92 13.66
CA ALA A 400 -20.69 -25.84 13.05
C ALA A 400 -21.16 -27.18 12.48
N PRO A 401 -21.40 -28.19 13.35
CA PRO A 401 -21.82 -29.52 12.91
C PRO A 401 -23.20 -29.53 12.23
N ASP A 402 -24.00 -28.47 12.40
CA ASP A 402 -25.26 -28.23 11.69
C ASP A 402 -25.06 -27.78 10.23
N LEU A 403 -23.84 -27.41 9.83
CA LEU A 403 -23.48 -27.08 8.46
C LEU A 403 -22.56 -28.15 7.86
N THR A 404 -22.78 -28.48 6.59
CA THR A 404 -21.92 -29.42 5.85
C THR A 404 -21.18 -28.69 4.74
N VAL A 405 -19.86 -28.52 4.89
CA VAL A 405 -19.01 -27.99 3.83
C VAL A 405 -18.73 -29.09 2.81
N VAL A 406 -19.27 -28.96 1.59
CA VAL A 406 -19.14 -29.99 0.54
C VAL A 406 -17.99 -29.72 -0.44
N GLY A 407 -17.34 -28.57 -0.30
CA GLY A 407 -16.11 -28.22 -1.01
C GLY A 407 -15.62 -26.84 -0.60
N THR A 408 -14.31 -26.64 -0.72
CA THR A 408 -13.64 -25.36 -0.46
C THR A 408 -12.75 -24.98 -1.64
N ALA A 409 -12.95 -23.79 -2.18
CA ALA A 409 -12.13 -23.20 -3.23
C ALA A 409 -11.34 -22.00 -2.68
N ALA A 410 -10.03 -22.18 -2.54
CA ALA A 410 -9.09 -21.18 -2.05
C ALA A 410 -8.24 -20.65 -3.22
N MET A 411 -8.29 -19.35 -3.47
CA MET A 411 -7.67 -18.70 -4.63
C MET A 411 -6.56 -17.76 -4.15
N ALA A 412 -5.32 -18.00 -4.58
CA ALA A 412 -4.13 -17.36 -4.05
C ALA A 412 -4.17 -17.20 -2.52
N PRO A 413 -4.43 -18.27 -1.74
CA PRO A 413 -4.65 -18.16 -0.31
C PRO A 413 -3.37 -17.74 0.42
N ALA A 414 -3.50 -16.88 1.44
CA ALA A 414 -2.41 -16.61 2.38
C ALA A 414 -2.14 -17.85 3.27
N SER A 415 -1.54 -18.89 2.69
CA SER A 415 -1.44 -20.24 3.27
C SER A 415 -0.17 -20.48 4.09
N ASP A 416 0.85 -19.64 3.92
CA ASP A 416 2.09 -19.62 4.70
C ASP A 416 2.36 -18.19 5.17
N LEU A 417 1.83 -17.84 6.35
CA LEU A 417 1.92 -16.49 6.89
C LEU A 417 3.35 -16.14 7.32
N TYR A 418 4.10 -17.13 7.83
CA TYR A 418 5.50 -16.92 8.19
C TYR A 418 6.35 -16.65 6.95
N GLY A 419 6.24 -17.50 5.92
CA GLY A 419 6.97 -17.34 4.67
C GLY A 419 6.62 -16.02 3.98
N LEU A 420 5.34 -15.62 3.99
CA LEU A 420 4.91 -14.32 3.47
C LEU A 420 5.55 -13.16 4.25
N ALA A 421 5.53 -13.22 5.58
CA ALA A 421 6.14 -12.21 6.44
C ALA A 421 7.67 -12.15 6.28
N GLU A 422 8.33 -13.25 5.91
CA GLU A 422 9.78 -13.30 5.68
C GLU A 422 10.19 -12.80 4.30
N VAL A 423 9.51 -13.24 3.24
CA VAL A 423 9.91 -12.95 1.86
C VAL A 423 9.46 -11.55 1.42
N ASP A 424 8.27 -11.11 1.83
CA ASP A 424 7.69 -9.84 1.38
C ASP A 424 7.98 -8.66 2.33
N LYS A 425 8.81 -8.85 3.36
CA LYS A 425 9.12 -7.83 4.38
C LYS A 425 9.68 -6.52 3.84
N SER A 426 10.24 -6.54 2.62
CA SER A 426 10.78 -5.37 1.93
C SER A 426 9.84 -4.75 0.88
N ASN A 427 8.82 -5.48 0.44
CA ASN A 427 7.86 -5.04 -0.57
C ASN A 427 6.77 -4.15 0.05
N ALA A 428 6.23 -3.20 -0.73
CA ALA A 428 5.15 -2.33 -0.29
C ALA A 428 3.89 -3.11 0.10
N GLY A 429 3.52 -4.14 -0.67
CA GLY A 429 2.39 -5.03 -0.36
C GLY A 429 2.59 -5.74 0.98
N GLY A 430 3.71 -6.44 1.16
CA GLY A 430 4.04 -7.13 2.41
C GLY A 430 4.09 -6.21 3.63
N LYS A 431 4.55 -4.96 3.47
CA LYS A 431 4.51 -3.96 4.55
C LYS A 431 3.10 -3.52 4.92
N VAL A 432 2.17 -3.46 3.96
CA VAL A 432 0.76 -3.18 4.24
C VAL A 432 0.14 -4.33 5.03
N ILE A 433 0.32 -5.58 4.58
CA ILE A 433 -0.15 -6.78 5.29
C ILE A 433 0.46 -6.83 6.70
N SER A 434 1.76 -6.59 6.83
CA SER A 434 2.43 -6.55 8.13
C SER A 434 1.91 -5.42 9.03
N ALA A 435 1.52 -4.28 8.48
CA ALA A 435 0.91 -3.20 9.26
C ALA A 435 -0.48 -3.57 9.77
N TYR A 436 -1.27 -4.31 8.96
CA TYR A 436 -2.56 -4.86 9.38
C TYR A 436 -2.40 -5.92 10.47
N ILE A 437 -1.47 -6.86 10.32
CA ILE A 437 -1.10 -7.82 11.36
C ILE A 437 -0.64 -7.07 12.62
N ALA A 438 0.24 -6.07 12.50
CA ALA A 438 0.74 -5.33 13.65
C ALA A 438 -0.38 -4.62 14.44
N ALA A 439 -1.38 -4.07 13.76
CA ALA A 439 -2.51 -3.43 14.43
C ALA A 439 -3.49 -4.43 15.05
N SER A 440 -3.80 -5.51 14.32
CA SER A 440 -4.73 -6.54 14.76
C SER A 440 -4.16 -7.37 15.92
N TRP A 441 -2.96 -7.91 15.75
CA TRP A 441 -2.34 -8.86 16.68
C TRP A 441 -1.85 -8.19 17.96
N ASP A 442 -1.56 -6.89 17.96
CA ASP A 442 -1.31 -6.14 19.20
C ASP A 442 -2.53 -6.11 20.14
N THR A 443 -3.73 -6.28 19.59
CA THR A 443 -4.99 -6.38 20.36
C THR A 443 -5.30 -7.80 20.78
N HIS A 444 -5.16 -8.76 19.86
CA HIS A 444 -5.55 -10.16 20.08
C HIS A 444 -4.47 -11.00 20.79
N TYR A 445 -3.21 -10.58 20.70
CA TYR A 445 -2.05 -11.18 21.36
C TYR A 445 -1.26 -10.09 22.12
N PRO A 446 -1.85 -9.48 23.16
CA PRO A 446 -1.28 -8.32 23.86
C PRO A 446 0.11 -8.59 24.49
N GLU A 447 0.43 -9.86 24.76
CA GLU A 447 1.74 -10.33 25.20
C GLU A 447 2.87 -10.04 24.21
N LEU A 448 2.56 -9.96 22.91
CA LEU A 448 3.55 -9.64 21.87
C LEU A 448 3.99 -8.18 21.93
N ASN A 449 3.13 -7.27 22.43
CA ASN A 449 3.37 -5.83 22.52
C ASN A 449 4.02 -5.27 21.23
N LEU A 450 3.42 -5.60 20.08
CA LEU A 450 3.99 -5.35 18.75
C LEU A 450 4.29 -3.87 18.54
N ARG A 451 3.45 -2.96 19.07
CA ARG A 451 3.67 -1.51 18.99
C ARG A 451 4.99 -1.07 19.61
N ALA A 452 5.42 -1.69 20.72
CA ALA A 452 6.70 -1.37 21.36
C ALA A 452 7.92 -1.83 20.55
N HIS A 453 7.73 -2.78 19.62
CA HIS A 453 8.77 -3.28 18.73
C HIS A 453 8.88 -2.51 17.41
N LEU A 454 7.90 -1.65 17.09
CA LEU A 454 7.97 -0.78 15.92
C LEU A 454 9.04 0.30 16.11
N THR A 455 9.81 0.55 15.06
CA THR A 455 10.80 1.63 15.08
C THR A 455 10.08 2.99 15.03
N PRO A 456 10.67 4.08 15.58
CA PRO A 456 10.12 5.42 15.41
C PRO A 456 9.91 5.83 13.94
N GLY A 457 10.65 5.20 13.02
CA GLY A 457 10.50 5.43 11.59
C GLY A 457 9.33 4.70 10.93
N SER A 458 8.94 3.52 11.45
CA SER A 458 7.87 2.69 10.88
C SER A 458 6.52 2.89 11.57
N ALA A 459 6.50 3.18 12.88
CA ALA A 459 5.26 3.26 13.67
C ALA A 459 4.19 4.20 13.08
N PRO A 460 4.50 5.47 12.69
CA PRO A 460 3.48 6.34 12.12
C PRO A 460 2.91 5.84 10.78
N GLY A 461 3.73 5.15 9.98
CA GLY A 461 3.30 4.54 8.73
C GLY A 461 2.37 3.36 8.97
N VAL A 462 2.70 2.49 9.92
CA VAL A 462 1.88 1.36 10.35
C VAL A 462 0.53 1.84 10.88
N ASP A 463 0.53 2.80 11.81
CA ASP A 463 -0.71 3.38 12.37
C ASP A 463 -1.60 4.01 11.32
N ARG A 464 -1.00 4.62 10.28
CA ARG A 464 -1.77 5.23 9.21
C ARG A 464 -2.33 4.19 8.26
N ILE A 465 -1.56 3.15 7.91
CA ILE A 465 -2.01 2.06 7.04
C ILE A 465 -3.13 1.27 7.70
N SER A 466 -3.05 0.99 9.02
CA SER A 466 -4.10 0.25 9.73
C SER A 466 -5.46 0.96 9.74
N GLN A 467 -5.43 2.28 9.58
CA GLN A 467 -6.64 3.09 9.40
C GLN A 467 -7.12 3.10 7.95
N LEU A 468 -6.39 2.61 6.95
CA LEU A 468 -6.81 2.59 5.55
C LEU A 468 -7.55 1.31 5.21
N CYS A 469 -8.56 1.43 4.36
CA CYS A 469 -9.16 0.26 3.72
C CYS A 469 -8.30 -0.18 2.53
N PHE A 470 -8.32 -1.46 2.19
CA PHE A 470 -7.58 -2.04 1.08
C PHE A 470 -8.50 -2.27 -0.13
N ASN A 471 -9.43 -1.35 -0.37
CA ASN A 471 -10.32 -1.31 -1.53
C ASN A 471 -10.15 0.01 -2.32
N ASP A 472 -10.46 -0.03 -3.62
CA ASP A 472 -10.47 1.12 -4.53
C ASP A 472 -9.26 2.09 -4.38
N GLN A 473 -9.51 3.35 -4.01
CA GLN A 473 -8.47 4.39 -3.91
C GLN A 473 -7.58 4.23 -2.67
N ASP A 474 -8.12 3.70 -1.57
CA ASP A 474 -7.37 3.53 -0.33
C ASP A 474 -6.30 2.43 -0.49
N ALA A 475 -6.50 1.43 -1.36
CA ALA A 475 -5.48 0.44 -1.68
C ALA A 475 -4.22 1.07 -2.31
N ILE A 476 -4.39 2.01 -3.25
CA ILE A 476 -3.27 2.76 -3.84
C ILE A 476 -2.58 3.60 -2.77
N ALA A 477 -3.34 4.25 -1.89
CA ALA A 477 -2.79 5.03 -0.80
C ALA A 477 -2.02 4.15 0.21
N ALA A 478 -2.54 2.96 0.53
CA ALA A 478 -1.91 2.00 1.43
C ALA A 478 -0.59 1.49 0.85
N ILE A 479 -0.58 1.05 -0.42
CA ILE A 479 0.65 0.61 -1.11
C ILE A 479 1.68 1.75 -1.17
N LEU A 480 1.24 2.96 -1.55
CA LEU A 480 2.14 4.11 -1.58
C LEU A 480 2.71 4.40 -0.19
N ARG A 481 1.92 4.33 0.88
CA ARG A 481 2.42 4.44 2.26
C ARG A 481 3.32 3.29 2.68
N GLY A 482 3.08 2.07 2.19
CA GLY A 482 3.98 0.92 2.36
C GLY A 482 5.37 1.19 1.79
N THR A 483 5.46 1.87 0.63
CA THR A 483 6.76 2.34 0.10
C THR A 483 7.44 3.38 1.00
N GLN A 484 6.67 4.07 1.85
CA GLN A 484 7.18 5.08 2.79
C GLN A 484 7.61 4.51 4.14
N ILE A 485 7.31 3.24 4.44
CA ILE A 485 7.82 2.62 5.65
C ILE A 485 9.30 2.29 5.43
N PRO A 486 10.22 2.90 6.20
CA PRO A 486 11.63 2.57 6.11
C PRO A 486 11.84 1.15 6.66
N ASN A 487 12.65 0.34 5.97
CA ASN A 487 12.91 -1.06 6.32
C ASN A 487 11.62 -1.91 6.43
N GLN A 488 11.70 -3.06 7.09
CA GLN A 488 10.58 -3.97 7.37
C GLN A 488 9.78 -3.54 8.61
N VAL A 489 8.49 -3.90 8.66
CA VAL A 489 7.61 -3.64 9.82
C VAL A 489 8.03 -4.49 11.02
N PHE A 490 8.24 -5.79 10.81
CA PHE A 490 8.67 -6.73 11.84
C PHE A 490 10.17 -7.00 11.74
N PRO A 491 11.00 -6.65 12.73
CA PRO A 491 12.42 -7.02 12.76
C PRO A 491 12.62 -8.54 12.74
N ASP A 492 13.73 -9.03 12.18
CA ASP A 492 14.01 -10.47 12.07
C ASP A 492 13.99 -11.19 13.42
N LYS A 493 14.44 -10.51 14.49
CA LYS A 493 14.37 -11.05 15.86
C LYS A 493 12.94 -11.31 16.33
N LEU A 494 11.98 -10.47 15.93
CA LEU A 494 10.58 -10.62 16.29
C LEU A 494 9.96 -11.78 15.50
N LEU A 495 10.25 -11.87 14.20
CA LEU A 495 9.84 -13.01 13.36
C LEU A 495 10.48 -14.33 13.83
N ALA A 496 11.69 -14.33 14.36
CA ALA A 496 12.32 -15.53 14.92
C ALA A 496 11.76 -15.93 16.31
N GLY A 497 10.91 -15.08 16.93
CA GLY A 497 10.33 -15.30 18.25
C GLY A 497 8.86 -15.74 18.18
N GLU A 498 8.10 -15.33 19.21
CA GLU A 498 6.70 -15.72 19.42
C GLU A 498 5.77 -15.30 18.27
N LEU A 499 5.99 -14.13 17.67
CA LEU A 499 5.24 -13.72 16.47
C LEU A 499 5.40 -14.74 15.34
N GLY A 500 6.61 -15.25 15.10
CA GLY A 500 6.84 -16.28 14.10
C GLY A 500 6.13 -17.59 14.40
N THR A 501 6.09 -17.99 15.66
CA THR A 501 5.33 -19.16 16.11
C THR A 501 3.84 -18.98 15.82
N LEU A 502 3.25 -17.86 16.23
CA LEU A 502 1.83 -17.57 16.01
C LEU A 502 1.47 -17.45 14.52
N LEU A 503 2.36 -16.92 13.67
CA LEU A 503 2.17 -16.90 12.22
C LEU A 503 2.13 -18.33 11.64
N ARG A 504 2.97 -19.24 12.12
CA ARG A 504 2.92 -20.65 11.70
C ARG A 504 1.67 -21.36 12.24
N GLU A 505 1.27 -21.07 13.48
CA GLU A 505 0.06 -21.64 14.08
C GLU A 505 -1.22 -21.19 13.35
N ASN A 506 -1.26 -19.92 12.91
CA ASN A 506 -2.34 -19.40 12.08
C ASN A 506 -2.22 -19.78 10.59
N SER A 507 -1.13 -20.40 10.14
CA SER A 507 -1.05 -20.91 8.77
C SER A 507 -1.89 -22.20 8.63
N PRO A 508 -2.90 -22.25 7.73
CA PRO A 508 -3.82 -23.37 7.67
C PRO A 508 -3.10 -24.65 7.27
N LYS A 509 -3.27 -25.71 8.04
CA LYS A 509 -2.75 -27.05 7.75
C LYS A 509 -3.84 -28.08 7.96
N GLY A 510 -3.82 -29.13 7.14
CA GLY A 510 -4.78 -30.24 7.24
C GLY A 510 -4.78 -30.94 8.61
N PRO A 511 -5.71 -31.89 8.82
CA PRO A 511 -6.67 -32.40 7.84
C PRO A 511 -7.77 -31.37 7.50
N PHE A 512 -8.42 -31.58 6.36
CA PHE A 512 -9.59 -30.84 5.91
C PHE A 512 -10.71 -31.83 5.58
N ASP A 513 -11.92 -31.58 6.08
CA ASP A 513 -13.03 -32.53 5.97
C ASP A 513 -13.79 -32.42 4.63
N SER A 514 -13.43 -31.45 3.79
CA SER A 514 -14.08 -31.20 2.51
C SER A 514 -13.06 -31.17 1.36
N PRO A 515 -13.46 -31.50 0.12
CA PRO A 515 -12.58 -31.43 -1.03
C PRO A 515 -12.04 -30.03 -1.28
N LEU A 516 -10.75 -29.92 -1.61
CA LEU A 516 -10.06 -28.65 -1.81
C LEU A 516 -9.73 -28.37 -3.27
N LEU A 517 -10.06 -27.16 -3.73
CA LEU A 517 -9.47 -26.53 -4.90
C LEU A 517 -8.53 -25.42 -4.41
N VAL A 518 -7.28 -25.45 -4.87
CA VAL A 518 -6.31 -24.38 -4.66
C VAL A 518 -5.93 -23.82 -6.02
N ALA A 519 -6.18 -22.53 -6.25
CA ALA A 519 -5.84 -21.86 -7.51
C ALA A 519 -4.74 -20.82 -7.29
N GLN A 520 -3.75 -20.74 -8.18
CA GLN A 520 -2.63 -19.79 -8.07
C GLN A 520 -2.28 -19.16 -9.42
N GLY A 521 -2.17 -17.84 -9.47
CA GLY A 521 -1.58 -17.12 -10.60
C GLY A 521 -0.06 -17.21 -10.54
N LEU A 522 0.62 -17.55 -11.64
CA LEU A 522 2.08 -17.72 -11.65
C LEU A 522 2.87 -16.40 -11.75
N ALA A 523 2.19 -15.26 -11.94
CA ALA A 523 2.79 -13.94 -11.92
C ALA A 523 2.36 -13.13 -10.67
N ASP A 524 1.85 -13.82 -9.64
CA ASP A 524 1.40 -13.21 -8.38
C ASP A 524 2.58 -12.57 -7.62
N PRO A 525 2.57 -11.23 -7.39
CA PRO A 525 3.64 -10.53 -6.70
C PRO A 525 3.44 -10.42 -5.19
N LEU A 526 2.35 -11.00 -4.65
CA LEU A 526 1.98 -10.91 -3.23
C LEU A 526 1.95 -12.29 -2.60
N VAL A 527 1.05 -13.18 -3.05
CA VAL A 527 1.06 -14.57 -2.60
C VAL A 527 1.93 -15.35 -3.56
N LEU A 528 3.22 -15.43 -3.22
CA LEU A 528 4.23 -15.92 -4.15
C LEU A 528 3.97 -17.38 -4.56
N PRO A 529 3.98 -17.70 -5.87
CA PRO A 529 3.69 -19.05 -6.36
C PRO A 529 4.60 -20.13 -5.76
N GLN A 530 5.83 -19.78 -5.39
CA GLN A 530 6.79 -20.70 -4.77
C GLN A 530 6.37 -21.07 -3.34
N LEU A 531 5.92 -20.09 -2.54
CA LEU A 531 5.38 -20.35 -1.21
C LEU A 531 4.12 -21.22 -1.29
N GLN A 532 3.21 -20.89 -2.22
CA GLN A 532 2.00 -21.67 -2.42
C GLN A 532 2.32 -23.11 -2.87
N ARG A 533 3.31 -23.29 -3.74
CA ARG A 533 3.76 -24.63 -4.18
C ARG A 533 4.35 -25.43 -3.02
N SER A 534 5.16 -24.80 -2.17
CA SER A 534 5.72 -25.44 -0.97
C SER A 534 4.61 -25.93 -0.05
N TRP A 535 3.65 -25.06 0.28
CA TRP A 535 2.52 -25.40 1.12
C TRP A 535 1.69 -26.55 0.53
N VAL A 536 1.39 -26.51 -0.78
CA VAL A 536 0.68 -27.59 -1.47
C VAL A 536 1.46 -28.91 -1.39
N GLY A 537 2.78 -28.87 -1.58
CA GLY A 537 3.66 -30.03 -1.43
C GLY A 537 3.56 -30.65 -0.04
N ASP A 538 3.59 -29.82 1.01
CA ASP A 538 3.45 -30.25 2.40
C ASP A 538 2.09 -30.89 2.69
N GLN A 539 1.00 -30.33 2.17
CA GLN A 539 -0.34 -30.92 2.30
C GLN A 539 -0.42 -32.27 1.58
N CYS A 540 0.09 -32.35 0.35
CA CYS A 540 0.13 -33.60 -0.42
C CYS A 540 0.97 -34.68 0.27
N ALA A 541 2.13 -34.32 0.83
CA ALA A 541 2.97 -35.23 1.60
C ALA A 541 2.29 -35.71 2.90
N ALA A 542 1.44 -34.87 3.49
CA ALA A 542 0.60 -35.22 4.63
C ALA A 542 -0.66 -36.03 4.25
N GLY A 543 -0.84 -36.38 2.97
CA GLY A 543 -1.96 -37.19 2.48
C GLY A 543 -3.26 -36.43 2.28
N VAL A 544 -3.25 -35.10 2.27
CA VAL A 544 -4.43 -34.27 1.99
C VAL A 544 -4.70 -34.27 0.48
N PRO A 545 -5.85 -34.80 0.01
CA PRO A 545 -6.19 -34.75 -1.40
C PRO A 545 -6.62 -33.34 -1.80
N LEU A 546 -6.06 -32.80 -2.89
CA LEU A 546 -6.39 -31.46 -3.39
C LEU A 546 -6.28 -31.38 -4.92
N ASP A 547 -7.07 -30.46 -5.49
CA ASP A 547 -7.00 -30.02 -6.89
C ASP A 547 -6.20 -28.71 -6.95
N PHE A 548 -4.91 -28.78 -7.26
CA PHE A 548 -4.07 -27.58 -7.40
C PHE A 548 -4.00 -27.12 -8.86
N ARG A 549 -4.45 -25.89 -9.13
CA ARG A 549 -4.47 -25.30 -10.48
C ARG A 549 -3.61 -24.05 -10.55
N THR A 550 -2.73 -24.00 -11.54
CA THR A 550 -1.86 -22.84 -11.78
C THR A 550 -2.18 -22.15 -13.09
N TYR A 551 -2.13 -20.82 -13.11
CA TYR A 551 -2.49 -20.00 -14.26
C TYR A 551 -1.30 -19.13 -14.71
N PRO A 552 -0.65 -19.46 -15.84
CA PRO A 552 0.47 -18.68 -16.37
C PRO A 552 0.08 -17.24 -16.70
N GLY A 553 0.95 -16.29 -16.33
CA GLY A 553 0.79 -14.87 -16.67
C GLY A 553 -0.28 -14.11 -15.90
N LEU A 554 -1.07 -14.77 -15.03
CA LEU A 554 -2.01 -14.10 -14.15
C LEU A 554 -1.33 -13.70 -12.84
N GLY A 555 -1.52 -12.45 -12.44
CA GLY A 555 -1.14 -11.92 -11.13
C GLY A 555 -2.20 -12.18 -10.07
N HIS A 556 -2.07 -11.50 -8.93
CA HIS A 556 -2.92 -11.72 -7.75
C HIS A 556 -4.41 -11.45 -8.01
N MET A 557 -4.71 -10.32 -8.66
CA MET A 557 -6.09 -9.90 -8.96
C MET A 557 -6.56 -10.45 -10.31
N GLU A 558 -5.67 -10.61 -11.28
CA GLU A 558 -6.00 -11.17 -12.59
C GLU A 558 -6.46 -12.62 -12.49
N LEU A 559 -5.99 -13.37 -11.47
CA LEU A 559 -6.43 -14.74 -11.19
C LEU A 559 -7.94 -14.84 -11.01
N VAL A 560 -8.57 -13.87 -10.35
CA VAL A 560 -10.00 -13.85 -10.02
C VAL A 560 -10.80 -12.84 -10.86
N GLY A 561 -10.12 -12.16 -11.80
CA GLY A 561 -10.74 -11.20 -12.70
C GLY A 561 -11.65 -11.84 -13.76
N PRO A 562 -12.53 -11.05 -14.40
CA PRO A 562 -13.57 -11.54 -15.32
C PRO A 562 -13.06 -12.29 -16.56
N LYS A 563 -11.80 -12.07 -16.94
CA LYS A 563 -11.16 -12.72 -18.10
C LYS A 563 -10.33 -13.95 -17.71
N SER A 564 -10.30 -14.30 -16.44
CA SER A 564 -9.52 -15.44 -15.96
C SER A 564 -10.13 -16.74 -16.47
N PRO A 565 -9.32 -17.71 -16.94
CA PRO A 565 -9.80 -19.07 -17.19
C PRO A 565 -10.34 -19.75 -15.92
N LEU A 566 -9.95 -19.28 -14.73
CA LEU A 566 -10.50 -19.76 -13.46
C LEU A 566 -11.98 -19.44 -13.31
N THR A 567 -12.48 -18.31 -13.85
CA THR A 567 -13.85 -17.83 -13.65
C THR A 567 -14.92 -18.89 -13.96
N PRO A 568 -14.99 -19.45 -15.18
CA PRO A 568 -15.95 -20.53 -15.48
C PRO A 568 -15.57 -21.87 -14.81
N GLN A 569 -14.28 -22.11 -14.54
CA GLN A 569 -13.82 -23.33 -13.89
C GLN A 569 -14.25 -23.41 -12.42
N LEU A 570 -14.28 -22.27 -11.72
CA LEU A 570 -14.69 -22.16 -10.33
C LEU A 570 -16.18 -22.45 -10.17
N VAL A 571 -17.01 -21.90 -11.08
CA VAL A 571 -18.44 -22.20 -11.18
C VAL A 571 -18.64 -23.69 -11.39
N GLN A 572 -18.02 -24.28 -12.42
CA GLN A 572 -18.19 -25.69 -12.71
C GLN A 572 -17.69 -26.60 -11.57
N TRP A 573 -16.55 -26.29 -10.96
CA TRP A 573 -16.02 -27.05 -9.83
C TRP A 573 -16.99 -27.04 -8.65
N THR A 574 -17.61 -25.89 -8.38
CA THR A 574 -18.60 -25.70 -7.30
C THR A 574 -19.85 -26.53 -7.56
N LEU A 575 -20.39 -26.47 -8.78
CA LEU A 575 -21.54 -27.29 -9.19
C LEU A 575 -21.22 -28.79 -9.10
N ASP A 576 -20.01 -29.20 -9.45
CA ASP A 576 -19.58 -30.60 -9.38
C ASP A 576 -19.51 -31.11 -7.94
N ARG A 577 -18.96 -30.31 -7.00
CA ARG A 577 -18.96 -30.65 -5.57
C ARG A 577 -20.36 -30.70 -4.98
N TRP A 578 -21.20 -29.74 -5.36
CA TRP A 578 -22.60 -29.72 -4.92
C TRP A 578 -23.37 -30.98 -5.36
N ASN A 579 -23.10 -31.46 -6.57
CA ASN A 579 -23.74 -32.65 -7.15
C ASN A 579 -23.03 -33.96 -6.77
N GLY A 580 -22.10 -33.95 -5.81
CA GLY A 580 -21.45 -35.15 -5.29
C GLY A 580 -20.44 -35.80 -6.23
N LYS A 581 -19.99 -35.10 -7.28
CA LYS A 581 -18.91 -35.62 -8.13
C LYS A 581 -17.59 -35.60 -7.38
N GLN A 582 -16.83 -36.70 -7.46
CA GLN A 582 -15.52 -36.82 -6.86
C GLN A 582 -14.60 -35.66 -7.29
N ALA A 583 -13.92 -35.05 -6.32
CA ALA A 583 -12.96 -33.99 -6.61
C ALA A 583 -11.70 -34.55 -7.27
N PRO A 584 -11.11 -33.83 -8.22
CA PRO A 584 -9.78 -34.16 -8.71
C PRO A 584 -8.77 -34.18 -7.56
N ASN A 585 -7.80 -35.08 -7.64
CA ASN A 585 -6.62 -35.08 -6.80
C ASN A 585 -5.40 -35.17 -7.72
N ASN A 586 -4.59 -34.12 -7.75
CA ASN A 586 -3.46 -34.04 -8.65
C ASN A 586 -2.10 -33.99 -7.91
N CYS A 587 -2.08 -34.28 -6.61
CA CYS A 587 -0.86 -34.37 -5.79
C CYS A 587 0.25 -35.21 -6.44
N GLY A 588 -0.10 -36.36 -7.03
CA GLY A 588 0.87 -37.26 -7.68
C GLY A 588 1.43 -36.75 -9.02
N SER A 589 0.87 -35.68 -9.58
CA SER A 589 1.30 -35.08 -10.85
C SER A 589 2.00 -33.73 -10.67
N LEU A 590 2.11 -33.23 -9.45
CA LEU A 590 2.81 -31.99 -9.17
C LEU A 590 4.32 -32.22 -9.36
N PRO A 591 5.03 -31.31 -10.05
CA PRO A 591 6.49 -31.36 -10.13
C PRO A 591 7.07 -31.43 -8.72
N ALA A 592 8.10 -32.26 -8.51
CA ALA A 592 8.88 -32.21 -7.28
C ALA A 592 9.37 -30.77 -7.06
N GLY A 593 9.12 -30.24 -5.86
CA GLY A 593 9.40 -28.86 -5.47
C GLY A 593 10.85 -28.47 -5.61
#